data_AF-A0A2E4W1Y2-F1
#
_entry.id   AF-A0A2E4W1Y2-F1
#
_cell.length_a   1.000
_cell.length_b   1.000
_cell.length_c   1.000
_cell.angle_alpha   90.00
_cell.angle_beta   90.00
_cell.angle_gamma   90.00
#
_symmetry.space_group_name_H-M   'P 1'
#
loop_
_entity.id
_entity.type
_entity.pdbx_description
1 polymer ?
#
loop_
_entity_poly.entity_id
_entity_poly.type
_entity_poly.pdbx_seq_one_letter_code
_entity_poly.pdbx_strand_id
1 'polypeptide(L)' 'MEHIKLGRTGLKVSRLCLGTMTFGNQCDIEKSHQILDYALESG' A
#
# COMPACT_ATOMS: atom_id res chain seq x y z
N MET A 1 3.94 8.49 6.96
CA MET A 1 3.06 8.91 5.83
C MET A 1 2.20 10.13 6.16
N GLU A 2 1.95 11.00 5.18
CA GLU A 2 0.86 12.00 5.26
C GLU A 2 -0.50 11.31 5.06
N HIS A 3 -1.49 11.68 5.88
CA HIS A 3 -2.81 11.07 5.89
C HIS A 3 -3.91 12.12 5.66
N ILE A 4 -4.93 11.77 4.88
CA ILE A 4 -6.08 12.63 4.54
C ILE A 4 -7.41 11.96 4.86
N LYS A 5 -8.48 12.75 4.96
CA LYS A 5 -9.84 12.21 5.04
C LYS A 5 -10.29 11.70 3.68
N LEU A 6 -10.83 10.49 3.64
CA LEU A 6 -11.41 9.92 2.42
C LEU A 6 -12.82 10.49 2.20
N GLY A 7 -12.91 11.60 1.47
CA GLY A 7 -14.18 12.24 1.15
C GLY A 7 -15.04 12.49 2.39
N ARG A 8 -16.28 11.97 2.40
CA ARG A 8 -17.25 12.11 3.50
C ARG A 8 -17.35 10.88 4.41
N THR A 9 -16.46 9.89 4.28
CA THR A 9 -16.59 8.60 4.97
C THR A 9 -16.07 8.62 6.41
N GLY A 10 -15.45 9.72 6.86
CA GLY A 10 -14.83 9.84 8.17
C GLY A 10 -13.50 9.08 8.30
N LEU A 11 -13.15 8.24 7.33
CA LEU A 11 -11.90 7.47 7.32
C LEU A 11 -10.69 8.37 7.06
N LYS A 12 -9.60 8.12 7.78
CA LYS A 12 -8.30 8.73 7.56
C LYS A 12 -7.41 7.71 6.85
N VAL A 13 -6.97 8.02 5.63
CA VAL A 13 -6.18 7.14 4.75
C VAL A 13 -4.85 7.80 4.41
N SER A 14 -3.84 7.01 4.05
CA SER A 14 -2.60 7.53 3.49
C SER A 14 -2.87 8.28 2.17
N ARG A 15 -2.07 9.31 1.87
CA ARG A 15 -2.17 10.03 0.59
C ARG A 15 -1.67 9.26 -0.62
N LEU A 16 -0.85 8.24 -0.37
CA LEU A 16 -0.31 7.34 -1.37
C LEU A 16 -0.76 5.93 -1.03
N CYS A 17 -1.12 5.15 -2.04
CA CYS A 17 -1.50 3.76 -1.91
C CYS A 17 -0.53 2.86 -2.68
N LEU A 18 -0.35 1.65 -2.18
CA LEU A 18 0.41 0.60 -2.87
C LEU A 18 -0.54 -0.17 -3.80
N GLY A 19 -0.29 -0.09 -5.10
CA GLY A 19 -0.92 -0.97 -6.09
C GLY A 19 -0.25 -2.34 -6.12
N THR A 20 -1.03 -3.39 -6.38
CA THR A 20 -0.55 -4.79 -6.30
C THR A 20 -0.77 -5.58 -7.60
N MET A 21 -1.00 -4.90 -8.74
CA MET A 21 -1.31 -5.56 -10.03
C MET A 21 -0.23 -6.54 -10.52
N THR A 22 1.01 -6.41 -10.06
CA THR A 22 2.13 -7.27 -10.47
C THR A 22 2.30 -8.52 -9.61
N PHE A 23 1.64 -8.58 -8.45
CA PHE A 23 1.79 -9.68 -7.48
C PHE A 23 1.16 -10.97 -8.03
N GLY A 24 1.88 -12.09 -7.93
CA GLY A 24 1.47 -13.38 -8.46
C GLY A 24 1.70 -13.57 -9.97
N ASN A 25 2.24 -12.57 -10.66
CA ASN A 25 2.63 -12.68 -12.07
C ASN A 25 4.09 -12.29 -12.28
N GLN A 26 4.42 -11.01 -12.11
CA GLN A 26 5.78 -10.49 -12.26
C GLN A 26 6.54 -10.47 -10.92
N CYS A 27 5.82 -10.41 -9.80
CA CYS A 27 6.38 -10.57 -8.46
C CYS A 27 5.89 -11.89 -7.87
N ASP A 28 6.81 -12.75 -7.44
CA ASP A 28 6.47 -13.95 -6.68
C ASP A 28 5.96 -13.61 -5.27
N ILE A 29 5.62 -14.63 -4.50
CA ILE A 29 5.04 -14.46 -3.16
C ILE A 29 6.01 -13.74 -2.21
N GLU A 30 7.27 -14.18 -2.13
CA GLU A 30 8.27 -13.59 -1.22
C GLU A 30 8.51 -12.12 -1.58
N LYS A 31 8.67 -11.81 -2.86
CA LYS A 31 8.87 -10.44 -3.33
C LYS A 31 7.65 -9.55 -3.05
N SER A 32 6.45 -10.09 -3.23
CA SER A 32 5.20 -9.36 -2.93
C SER A 32 5.11 -9.01 -1.45
N HIS A 33 5.47 -9.94 -0.56
CA HIS A 33 5.54 -9.68 0.89
C HIS A 33 6.60 -8.61 1.23
N GLN A 34 7.81 -8.70 0.66
CA GLN A 34 8.83 -7.67 0.87
C GLN A 34 8.36 -6.26 0.45
N ILE A 35 7.60 -6.16 -0.66
CA ILE A 35 7.06 -4.88 -1.11
C ILE A 35 5.99 -4.36 -0.13
N LEU A 36 5.14 -5.24 0.40
CA LEU A 36 4.14 -4.88 1.42
C LEU A 36 4.80 -4.39 2.71
N ASP A 37 5.80 -5.12 3.20
CA ASP A 37 6.53 -4.77 4.42
C ASP A 37 7.23 -3.41 4.26
N TYR A 38 7.93 -3.21 3.13
CA TYR A 38 8.59 -1.94 2.84
C TYR A 38 7.60 -0.76 2.76
N ALA A 39 6.43 -0.96 2.14
CA ALA A 39 5.42 0.08 2.03
C ALA A 39 4.84 0.48 3.40
N LEU A 40 4.70 -0.49 4.32
CA LEU A 40 4.26 -0.26 5.69
C LEU A 40 5.33 0.47 6.52
N GLU A 41 6.58 0.03 6.42
CA GLU A 41 7.72 0.66 7.13
C GLU A 41 7.98 2.10 6.66
N SER A 42 7.77 2.36 5.37
CA SER A 42 7.93 3.68 4.76
C SER A 42 6.73 4.60 5.01
N GLY A 43 5.70 4.14 5.74
CA GLY A 43 4.34 4.69 5.68
C GLY A 43 3.61 4.88 6.99
#